data_AF-A0A6I7YHH8-F1
#
_entry.id   AF-A0A6I7YHH8-F1
#
_cell.length_a   1.000
_cell.length_b   1.000
_cell.length_c   1.000
_cell.angle_alpha   90.00
_cell.angle_beta   90.00
_cell.angle_gamma   90.00
#
_symmetry.space_group_name_H-M   'P 1'
#
loop_
_entity.id
_entity.type
_entity.pdbx_description
1 polymer ?
#
loop_
_entity_poly.entity_id
_entity_poly.type
_entity_poly.pdbx_seq_one_letter_code
_entity_poly.pdbx_strand_id
1 'polypeptide(L)'
;MHISKRPTPISLRNRSRKSTFLLKIYKSLDMSRSGFYPSIRFTRTNFIFHPKGLAMKIKKLAIGCTLAASSLLAVPTAQAADWECGGNLVCIFDHANYGGFLGSRGSGIGLMNVSRNANDKTSSWINNTWSNAAWYHDANGQGKCHTMTQQSRNNYVGFWNNDRLSSWRTDRGC
;
A
#
# COMPACT_ATOMS: atom_id res chain seq x y z
N MET A 1 -27.77 -36.01 -49.23
CA MET A 1 -27.60 -37.32 -48.57
C MET A 1 -26.75 -37.11 -47.33
N HIS A 2 -27.29 -37.53 -46.19
CA HIS A 2 -26.75 -37.46 -44.84
C HIS A 2 -25.68 -38.56 -44.58
N ILE A 3 -25.02 -38.46 -43.40
CA ILE A 3 -24.22 -39.44 -42.63
C ILE A 3 -22.77 -38.92 -42.47
N SER A 4 -22.36 -38.20 -41.42
CA SER A 4 -22.36 -38.45 -39.96
C SER A 4 -21.61 -39.72 -39.52
N LYS A 5 -20.35 -39.56 -39.07
CA LYS A 5 -19.72 -40.44 -38.06
C LYS A 5 -18.91 -39.60 -37.06
N ARG A 6 -19.09 -39.98 -35.80
CA ARG A 6 -18.89 -39.22 -34.56
C ARG A 6 -17.49 -39.48 -33.95
N PRO A 7 -17.01 -38.60 -33.06
CA PRO A 7 -15.89 -38.91 -32.15
C PRO A 7 -16.33 -39.85 -31.02
N THR A 8 -15.49 -40.83 -30.66
CA THR A 8 -15.64 -41.71 -29.49
C THR A 8 -14.57 -41.42 -28.42
N PRO A 9 -14.84 -41.80 -27.15
CA PRO A 9 -14.54 -40.98 -25.99
C PRO A 9 -13.29 -41.46 -25.23
N ILE A 10 -12.65 -40.56 -24.50
CA ILE A 10 -11.79 -40.94 -23.37
C ILE A 10 -12.48 -40.52 -22.08
N SER A 11 -12.74 -41.55 -21.27
CA SER A 11 -13.49 -41.54 -20.03
C SER A 11 -12.71 -40.86 -18.91
N LEU A 12 -13.37 -39.88 -18.29
CA LEU A 12 -13.06 -39.33 -16.98
C LEU A 12 -13.33 -40.36 -15.88
N ARG A 13 -12.36 -40.60 -15.00
CA ARG A 13 -12.58 -41.17 -13.66
C ARG A 13 -11.49 -40.62 -12.73
N ASN A 14 -11.72 -39.59 -11.92
CA ASN A 14 -12.52 -39.42 -10.69
C ASN A 14 -11.61 -39.36 -9.43
N ARG A 15 -11.49 -38.12 -8.92
CA ARG A 15 -11.40 -37.66 -7.51
C ARG A 15 -10.48 -38.35 -6.49
N SER A 16 -9.61 -37.51 -5.92
CA SER A 16 -9.53 -37.27 -4.47
C SER A 16 -9.16 -35.79 -4.26
N ARG A 17 -10.11 -34.90 -3.89
CA ARG A 17 -10.33 -34.33 -2.53
C ARG A 17 -9.05 -33.70 -1.97
N LYS A 18 -8.93 -32.45 -1.50
CA LYS A 18 -9.77 -31.29 -1.11
C LYS A 18 -8.74 -30.14 -1.05
N SER A 19 -9.00 -28.88 -1.37
CA SER A 19 -9.76 -27.94 -0.53
C SER A 19 -9.77 -26.60 -1.27
N THR A 20 -10.95 -26.12 -1.64
CA THR A 20 -11.16 -24.80 -2.25
C THR A 20 -12.24 -24.12 -1.43
N PHE A 21 -11.87 -23.08 -0.69
CA PHE A 21 -12.83 -22.15 -0.10
C PHE A 21 -12.86 -20.91 -1.01
N LEU A 22 -13.78 -20.94 -1.98
CA LEU A 22 -14.23 -19.78 -2.75
C LEU A 22 -15.65 -19.47 -2.29
N LEU A 23 -15.84 -18.41 -1.51
CA LEU A 23 -17.16 -17.85 -1.29
C LEU A 23 -17.37 -16.69 -2.28
N LYS A 24 -18.01 -17.00 -3.41
CA LYS A 24 -18.66 -16.01 -4.28
C LYS A 24 -19.89 -15.49 -3.53
N ILE A 25 -19.92 -14.20 -3.20
CA ILE A 25 -21.14 -13.50 -2.81
C ILE A 25 -21.58 -12.68 -4.01
N TYR A 26 -22.61 -13.15 -4.72
CA TYR A 26 -23.49 -12.31 -5.53
C TYR A 26 -24.92 -12.64 -5.11
N LYS A 27 -25.63 -11.66 -4.57
CA LYS A 27 -27.09 -11.70 -4.57
C LYS A 27 -27.67 -10.30 -4.76
N SER A 28 -28.35 -10.19 -5.90
CA SER A 28 -29.33 -9.25 -6.43
C SER A 28 -29.69 -7.99 -5.63
N LEU A 29 -29.55 -6.85 -6.32
CA LEU A 29 -30.39 -5.68 -6.13
C LEU A 29 -31.81 -6.04 -6.59
N ASP A 30 -32.78 -5.92 -5.67
CA ASP A 30 -34.19 -5.83 -6.03
C ASP A 30 -34.75 -4.60 -5.32
N MET A 31 -35.39 -3.73 -6.11
CA MET A 31 -35.86 -2.42 -5.70
C MET A 31 -37.38 -2.42 -5.82
N SER A 32 -38.10 -2.56 -4.69
CA SER A 32 -39.53 -2.22 -4.65
C SER A 32 -40.03 -1.87 -3.25
N ARG A 33 -40.42 -0.60 -3.14
CA ARG A 33 -41.47 0.03 -2.31
C ARG A 33 -42.12 -0.81 -1.21
N SER A 34 -42.03 -0.33 0.03
CA SER A 34 -43.16 0.12 0.87
C SER A 34 -42.69 0.24 2.33
N GLY A 35 -43.13 1.29 3.01
CA GLY A 35 -42.58 1.72 4.29
C GLY A 35 -42.80 0.72 5.42
N PHE A 36 -41.78 0.59 6.25
CA PHE A 36 -41.90 0.40 7.69
C PHE A 36 -40.51 0.61 8.28
N TYR A 37 -40.33 1.63 9.10
CA TYR A 37 -39.16 1.76 9.95
C TYR A 37 -39.32 0.81 11.13
N PRO A 38 -38.38 -0.12 11.37
CA PRO A 38 -38.12 -0.57 12.74
C PRO A 38 -36.81 0.03 13.23
N SER A 39 -36.94 0.79 14.31
CA SER A 39 -35.90 1.37 15.14
C SER A 39 -34.83 0.32 15.48
N ILE A 40 -33.59 0.57 15.08
CA ILE A 40 -32.44 -0.22 15.51
C ILE A 40 -32.22 0.09 17.00
N ARG A 41 -32.66 -0.83 17.88
CA ARG A 41 -32.23 -0.86 19.27
C ARG A 41 -30.73 -1.16 19.29
N PHE A 42 -29.92 -0.16 19.62
CA PHE A 42 -28.55 -0.36 20.07
C PHE A 42 -28.58 -1.07 21.44
N THR A 43 -28.44 -2.39 21.45
CA THR A 43 -28.06 -3.10 22.67
C THR A 43 -26.66 -2.65 23.05
N ARG A 44 -26.57 -1.86 24.13
CA ARG A 44 -25.33 -1.50 24.82
C ARG A 44 -24.51 -2.74 25.13
N THR A 45 -23.50 -3.05 24.32
CA THR A 45 -22.35 -3.82 24.77
C THR A 45 -21.54 -2.91 25.68
N ASN A 46 -21.56 -3.21 26.97
CA ASN A 46 -20.76 -2.54 27.98
C ASN A 46 -19.27 -2.69 27.62
N PHE A 47 -18.68 -1.66 27.02
CA PHE A 47 -17.23 -1.49 27.00
C PHE A 47 -16.81 -1.09 28.41
N ILE A 48 -16.41 -2.08 29.20
CA ILE A 48 -15.68 -1.84 30.44
C ILE A 48 -14.27 -1.41 30.03
N PHE A 49 -14.08 -0.10 29.94
CA PHE A 49 -12.76 0.52 29.93
C PHE A 49 -12.11 0.23 31.28
N HIS A 50 -11.07 -0.60 31.31
CA HIS A 50 -10.13 -0.65 32.43
C HIS A 50 -8.93 0.26 32.11
N PRO A 51 -8.90 1.53 32.54
CA PRO A 51 -7.64 2.25 32.59
C PRO A 51 -6.86 1.74 33.80
N LYS A 52 -6.06 0.68 33.63
CA LYS A 52 -4.98 0.43 34.58
C LYS A 52 -3.89 1.47 34.31
N GLY A 53 -4.01 2.59 35.03
CA GLY A 53 -2.96 3.57 35.18
C GLY A 53 -1.69 2.88 35.67
N LEU A 54 -0.74 2.68 34.77
CA LEU A 54 0.66 2.63 35.14
C LEU A 54 1.14 4.08 35.22
N ALA A 55 1.00 4.64 36.42
CA ALA A 55 1.68 5.85 36.82
C ALA A 55 3.20 5.63 36.62
N MET A 56 3.72 6.05 35.48
CA MET A 56 5.16 6.12 35.24
C MET A 56 5.70 7.24 36.13
N LYS A 57 6.19 6.86 37.32
CA LYS A 57 6.95 7.75 38.20
C LYS A 57 8.21 8.18 37.46
N ILE A 58 8.20 9.39 36.90
CA ILE A 58 9.38 10.05 36.34
C ILE A 58 10.30 10.34 37.52
N LYS A 59 11.22 9.40 37.79
CA LYS A 59 12.35 9.64 38.70
C LYS A 59 13.32 10.53 37.95
N LYS A 60 13.42 11.80 38.36
CA LYS A 60 14.50 12.68 37.92
C LYS A 60 15.83 12.04 38.32
N LEU A 61 16.58 11.57 37.33
CA LEU A 61 18.02 11.34 37.46
C LEU A 61 18.70 12.43 36.67
N ALA A 62 19.07 13.49 37.39
CA ALA A 62 20.16 14.34 36.99
C ALA A 62 21.47 13.62 37.34
N ILE A 63 22.55 14.01 36.65
CA ILE A 63 23.97 13.69 36.85
C ILE A 63 24.52 12.71 35.82
N GLY A 64 25.41 13.24 34.96
CA GLY A 64 26.42 12.46 34.26
C GLY A 64 26.79 12.99 32.88
N CYS A 65 27.48 14.14 32.78
CA CYS A 65 28.33 14.42 31.62
C CYS A 65 29.55 13.47 31.68
N THR A 66 29.32 12.20 31.36
CA THR A 66 30.39 11.27 31.02
C THR A 66 30.67 11.41 29.54
N LEU A 67 31.92 11.70 29.20
CA LEU A 67 32.48 11.57 27.85
C LEU A 67 32.29 10.11 27.42
N ALA A 68 31.14 9.80 26.82
CA ALA A 68 30.87 8.50 26.26
C ALA A 68 31.49 8.50 24.86
N ALA A 69 32.51 7.67 24.70
CA ALA A 69 33.08 7.30 23.42
C ALA A 69 31.96 7.15 22.39
N SER A 70 32.08 7.86 21.27
CA SER A 70 31.18 7.79 20.13
C SER A 70 31.17 6.35 19.61
N SER A 71 30.37 5.48 20.21
CA SER A 71 29.98 4.22 19.60
C SER A 71 29.17 4.61 18.39
N LEU A 72 29.83 4.68 17.24
CA LEU A 72 29.20 4.62 15.94
C LEU A 72 28.44 3.30 15.90
N LEU A 73 27.22 3.30 16.43
CA LEU A 73 26.25 2.28 16.13
C LEU A 73 26.13 2.34 14.60
N ALA A 74 26.73 1.36 13.94
CA ALA A 74 26.47 1.12 12.53
C ALA A 74 24.97 0.87 12.44
N VAL A 75 24.21 1.94 12.17
CA VAL A 75 22.80 1.83 11.83
C VAL A 75 22.81 0.91 10.61
N PRO A 76 22.12 -0.24 10.64
CA PRO A 76 22.05 -1.09 9.46
C PRO A 76 21.54 -0.21 8.32
N THR A 77 22.37 -0.03 7.30
CA THR A 77 21.93 0.64 6.08
C THR A 77 20.77 -0.20 5.56
N ALA A 78 19.56 0.36 5.57
CA ALA A 78 18.40 -0.30 5.01
C ALA A 78 18.78 -0.82 3.62
N GLN A 79 18.69 -2.13 3.44
CA GLN A 79 19.13 -2.77 2.21
C GLN A 79 18.24 -2.26 1.07
N ALA A 80 18.86 -1.80 -0.01
CA ALA A 80 18.14 -1.34 -1.19
C ALA A 80 17.22 -2.48 -1.67
N ALA A 81 15.94 -2.17 -1.78
CA ALA A 81 14.91 -3.09 -2.22
C ALA A 81 14.45 -2.73 -3.65
N ASP A 82 15.37 -2.19 -4.44
CA ASP A 82 15.17 -1.81 -5.83
C ASP A 82 14.70 -2.98 -6.70
N TRP A 83 15.17 -4.19 -6.39
CA TRP A 83 14.73 -5.45 -7.00
C TRP A 83 13.23 -5.76 -6.78
N GLU A 84 12.60 -5.20 -5.75
CA GLU A 84 11.14 -5.32 -5.53
C GLU A 84 10.35 -4.52 -6.57
N CYS A 85 10.99 -3.56 -7.26
CA CYS A 85 10.38 -2.83 -8.36
C CYS A 85 10.53 -3.60 -9.68
N GLY A 86 9.51 -4.40 -9.99
CA GLY A 86 9.43 -5.14 -11.25
C GLY A 86 9.48 -4.27 -12.52
N GLY A 87 9.57 -4.94 -13.67
CA GLY A 87 9.57 -4.29 -14.97
C GLY A 87 8.22 -3.61 -15.28
N ASN A 88 8.26 -2.44 -15.93
CA ASN A 88 7.09 -1.63 -16.28
C ASN A 88 6.21 -1.25 -15.07
N LEU A 89 6.85 -0.99 -13.92
CA LEU A 89 6.20 -0.49 -12.70
C LEU A 89 6.82 0.84 -12.26
N VAL A 90 6.00 1.62 -11.57
CA VAL A 90 6.43 2.79 -10.77
C VAL A 90 6.35 2.38 -9.31
N CYS A 91 7.44 2.55 -8.57
CA CYS A 91 7.57 2.13 -7.18
C CYS A 91 8.04 3.29 -6.29
N ILE A 92 7.56 3.28 -5.05
CA ILE A 92 7.89 4.27 -4.03
C ILE A 92 8.44 3.57 -2.78
N PHE A 93 9.36 4.23 -2.10
CA PHE A 93 10.16 3.67 -1.02
C PHE A 93 10.27 4.62 0.16
N ASP A 94 10.30 4.07 1.37
CA ASP A 94 10.34 4.77 2.66
C ASP A 94 11.68 5.47 2.89
N HIS A 95 12.77 4.88 2.42
CA HIS A 95 14.12 5.38 2.68
C HIS A 95 14.83 5.80 1.39
N ALA A 96 15.89 6.59 1.56
CA ALA A 96 16.82 6.88 0.48
C ALA A 96 17.47 5.57 -0.04
N ASN A 97 17.95 5.60 -1.28
CA ASN A 97 18.55 4.45 -1.96
C ASN A 97 17.61 3.22 -2.02
N TYR A 98 16.31 3.45 -2.17
CA TYR A 98 15.30 2.42 -2.44
C TYR A 98 15.07 1.44 -1.27
N GLY A 99 15.33 1.85 -0.03
CA GLY A 99 15.02 1.04 1.15
C GLY A 99 13.55 1.13 1.56
N GLY A 100 12.97 0.03 2.05
CA GLY A 100 11.62 0.01 2.62
C GLY A 100 10.52 0.21 1.56
N PHE A 101 10.18 -0.84 0.81
CA PHE A 101 9.16 -0.76 -0.22
C PHE A 101 7.77 -0.38 0.34
N LEU A 102 7.17 0.67 -0.23
CA LEU A 102 5.86 1.18 0.18
C LEU A 102 4.73 0.75 -0.77
N GLY A 103 5.05 0.56 -2.05
CA GLY A 103 4.10 0.10 -3.05
C GLY A 103 4.55 0.34 -4.49
N SER A 104 3.83 -0.32 -5.41
CA SER A 104 4.08 -0.25 -6.85
C SER A 104 2.79 -0.11 -7.65
N ARG A 105 2.87 0.49 -8.83
CA ARG A 105 1.75 0.59 -9.79
C ARG A 105 2.21 0.42 -11.22
N GLY A 106 1.33 -0.12 -12.07
CA GLY A 106 1.54 -0.17 -13.51
C GLY A 106 1.43 1.21 -14.17
N SER A 107 1.85 1.30 -15.43
CA SER A 107 1.73 2.51 -16.24
C SER A 107 0.27 2.85 -16.62
N GLY A 108 -0.01 4.12 -16.89
CA GLY A 108 -1.29 4.57 -17.44
C GLY A 108 -2.44 4.67 -16.43
N ILE A 109 -2.16 4.50 -15.14
CA ILE A 109 -3.19 4.60 -14.10
C ILE A 109 -3.27 6.05 -13.60
N GLY A 110 -4.49 6.59 -13.57
CA GLY A 110 -4.78 7.95 -13.13
C GLY A 110 -4.47 8.22 -11.66
N LEU A 111 -4.81 9.44 -11.24
CA LEU A 111 -4.55 9.94 -9.89
C LEU A 111 -5.25 9.12 -8.81
N MET A 112 -4.52 8.81 -7.75
CA MET A 112 -5.07 8.21 -6.53
C MET A 112 -4.32 8.67 -5.29
N ASN A 113 -4.98 8.59 -4.14
CA ASN A 113 -4.32 8.74 -2.84
C ASN A 113 -3.52 7.48 -2.50
N VAL A 114 -2.40 7.64 -1.82
CA VAL A 114 -1.66 6.48 -1.33
C VAL A 114 -2.36 5.84 -0.14
N SER A 115 -1.96 4.61 0.17
CA SER A 115 -2.43 3.94 1.37
C SER A 115 -1.96 4.69 2.61
N ARG A 116 -2.68 4.54 3.72
CA ARG A 116 -2.29 5.13 5.01
C ARG A 116 -0.88 4.74 5.45
N ASN A 117 -0.37 3.58 5.00
CA ASN A 117 0.97 3.13 5.34
C ASN A 117 2.07 3.85 4.56
N ALA A 118 1.77 4.34 3.35
CA ALA A 118 2.72 5.00 2.46
C ALA A 118 2.62 6.54 2.49
N ASN A 119 1.57 7.07 3.12
CA ASN A 119 1.37 8.51 3.29
C ASN A 119 2.50 9.11 4.12
N ASP A 120 3.10 10.20 3.63
CA ASP A 120 4.15 10.95 4.30
C ASP A 120 5.37 10.09 4.68
N LYS A 121 5.78 9.17 3.79
CA LYS A 121 6.98 8.34 4.00
C LYS A 121 7.93 8.25 2.82
N THR A 122 7.54 8.75 1.65
CA THR A 122 8.36 8.52 0.45
C THR A 122 9.65 9.33 0.51
N SER A 123 10.77 8.63 0.38
CA SER A 123 12.12 9.21 0.32
C SER A 123 12.82 8.92 -1.02
N SER A 124 12.42 7.90 -1.76
CA SER A 124 12.96 7.56 -3.09
C SER A 124 11.92 6.88 -3.98
N TRP A 125 12.17 6.86 -5.29
CA TRP A 125 11.26 6.25 -6.27
C TRP A 125 12.00 5.68 -7.49
N ILE A 126 11.36 4.71 -8.14
CA ILE A 126 11.78 4.10 -9.40
C ILE A 126 10.61 4.15 -10.38
N ASN A 127 10.85 4.55 -11.62
CA ASN A 127 9.88 4.47 -12.71
C ASN A 127 10.48 3.67 -13.87
N ASN A 128 10.16 2.38 -13.91
CA ASN A 128 10.54 1.46 -14.98
C ASN A 128 9.54 1.45 -16.14
N THR A 129 8.58 2.39 -16.18
CA THR A 129 7.59 2.49 -17.26
C THR A 129 8.08 3.40 -18.38
N TRP A 130 7.40 3.34 -19.52
CA TRP A 130 7.63 4.22 -20.67
C TRP A 130 6.78 5.50 -20.62
N SER A 131 6.24 5.84 -19.45
CA SER A 131 5.46 7.06 -19.26
C SER A 131 5.93 7.78 -18.02
N ASN A 132 5.84 9.10 -18.05
CA ASN A 132 6.09 9.88 -16.85
C ASN A 132 4.99 9.58 -15.82
N ALA A 133 5.39 9.57 -14.57
CA ALA A 133 4.50 9.50 -13.43
C ALA A 133 4.65 10.79 -12.60
N ALA A 134 3.75 11.03 -11.65
CA ALA A 134 3.86 12.17 -10.76
C ALA A 134 3.37 11.83 -9.37
N TRP A 135 3.98 12.46 -8.38
CA TRP A 135 3.53 12.41 -7.00
C TRP A 135 3.34 13.83 -6.45
N TYR A 136 2.51 13.91 -5.42
CA TYR A 136 1.99 15.15 -4.89
C TYR A 136 2.11 15.18 -3.37
N HIS A 137 2.37 16.37 -2.83
CA HIS A 137 2.46 16.58 -1.39
C HIS A 137 1.12 16.38 -0.68
N ASP A 138 0.01 16.73 -1.35
CA ASP A 138 -1.32 16.65 -0.76
C ASP A 138 -2.17 15.56 -1.46
N ALA A 139 -3.28 15.22 -0.81
CA ALA A 139 -4.26 14.28 -1.37
C ALA A 139 -4.91 14.85 -2.63
N ASN A 140 -5.43 13.97 -3.49
CA ASN A 140 -6.19 14.29 -4.69
C ASN A 140 -5.43 15.21 -5.66
N GLY A 141 -4.11 15.01 -5.80
CA GLY A 141 -3.27 15.68 -6.79
C GLY A 141 -3.02 17.15 -6.51
N GLN A 142 -3.19 17.57 -5.26
CA GLN A 142 -3.01 18.95 -4.83
C GLN A 142 -1.59 19.20 -4.30
N GLY A 143 -1.27 20.47 -4.07
CA GLY A 143 0.02 20.87 -3.53
C GLY A 143 1.15 20.75 -4.54
N LYS A 144 2.38 20.59 -4.03
CA LYS A 144 3.58 20.52 -4.85
C LYS A 144 3.62 19.20 -5.63
N CYS A 145 3.78 19.32 -6.94
CA CYS A 145 3.91 18.19 -7.86
C CYS A 145 5.37 17.91 -8.18
N HIS A 146 5.72 16.62 -8.25
CA HIS A 146 7.04 16.15 -8.65
C HIS A 146 6.92 15.08 -9.73
N THR A 147 7.60 15.31 -10.85
CA THR A 147 7.64 14.35 -11.96
C THR A 147 8.61 13.21 -11.66
N MET A 148 8.12 11.99 -11.85
CA MET A 148 8.89 10.76 -11.90
C MET A 148 9.13 10.40 -13.36
N THR A 149 10.26 10.83 -13.92
CA THR A 149 10.59 10.65 -15.35
C THR A 149 10.57 9.18 -15.74
N GLN A 150 10.09 8.87 -16.94
CA GLN A 150 10.11 7.53 -17.52
C GLN A 150 11.53 6.91 -17.53
N GLN A 151 11.62 5.58 -17.43
CA GLN A 151 12.88 4.82 -17.43
C GLN A 151 13.96 5.41 -16.52
N SER A 152 13.57 5.92 -15.35
CA SER A 152 14.48 6.63 -14.45
C SER A 152 14.22 6.28 -13.00
N ARG A 153 15.19 6.64 -12.16
CA ARG A 153 15.16 6.41 -10.72
C ARG A 153 15.70 7.62 -10.00
N ASN A 154 15.15 7.92 -8.83
CA ASN A 154 15.69 8.95 -7.95
C ASN A 154 15.92 8.34 -6.57
N ASN A 155 17.19 8.26 -6.18
CA ASN A 155 17.60 7.65 -4.92
C ASN A 155 17.32 8.53 -3.69
N TYR A 156 17.03 9.82 -3.89
CA TYR A 156 16.63 10.70 -2.79
C TYR A 156 15.84 11.92 -3.30
N VAL A 157 14.61 12.10 -2.83
CA VAL A 157 13.73 13.22 -3.23
C VAL A 157 14.17 14.58 -2.67
N GLY A 158 15.17 14.59 -1.79
CA GLY A 158 15.73 15.79 -1.18
C GLY A 158 15.05 16.14 0.14
N PHE A 159 15.79 16.87 0.99
CA PHE A 159 15.40 17.18 2.37
C PHE A 159 14.02 17.84 2.49
N TRP A 160 13.69 18.77 1.58
CA TRP A 160 12.43 19.52 1.62
C TRP A 160 11.20 18.74 1.15
N ASN A 161 11.41 17.62 0.44
CA ASN A 161 10.33 16.84 -0.17
C ASN A 161 10.20 15.44 0.46
N ASN A 162 11.12 15.07 1.34
CA ASN A 162 11.09 13.80 2.06
C ASN A 162 9.81 13.67 2.88
N ASP A 163 9.21 12.49 2.90
CA ASP A 163 8.07 12.19 3.79
C ASP A 163 6.86 13.10 3.57
N ARG A 164 6.62 13.50 2.31
CA ARG A 164 5.48 14.37 1.94
C ARG A 164 4.48 13.74 0.99
N LEU A 165 4.74 12.54 0.47
CA LEU A 165 3.88 11.97 -0.57
C LEU A 165 2.50 11.60 0.00
N SER A 166 1.43 12.18 -0.58
CA SER A 166 0.04 11.90 -0.20
C SER A 166 -0.83 11.41 -1.36
N SER A 167 -0.49 11.74 -2.60
CA SER A 167 -1.16 11.19 -3.78
C SER A 167 -0.22 11.07 -4.98
N TRP A 168 -0.60 10.25 -5.95
CA TRP A 168 0.24 9.95 -7.12
C TRP A 168 -0.54 9.41 -8.31
N ARG A 169 0.08 9.50 -9.48
CA ARG A 169 -0.44 9.06 -10.77
C ARG A 169 0.69 8.46 -11.61
N THR A 170 0.33 7.66 -12.60
CA THR A 170 1.28 6.90 -13.45
C THR A 170 0.98 7.02 -14.94
N ASP A 171 0.08 7.93 -15.31
CA ASP A 171 -0.34 8.21 -16.67
C ASP A 171 0.31 9.46 -17.30
N ARG A 172 0.85 10.37 -16.46
CA ARG A 172 1.63 11.54 -16.91
C ARG A 172 2.45 12.16 -15.77
N GLY A 173 3.35 13.07 -16.13
CA GLY A 173 4.05 13.95 -15.19
C GLY A 173 3.20 15.12 -14.69
N CYS A 174 3.86 15.98 -13.91
CA CYS A 174 3.47 17.39 -13.82
C CYS A 174 3.60 17.98 -15.24
#